data_AF-A0A3M0X4D8-F1
#
_entry.id   AF-A0A3M0X4D8-F1
#
_cell.length_a   1.000
_cell.length_b   1.000
_cell.length_c   1.000
_cell.angle_alpha   90.00
_cell.angle_beta   90.00
_cell.angle_gamma   90.00
#
_symmetry.space_group_name_H-M   'P 1'
#
loop_
_entity.id
_entity.type
_entity.pdbx_description
1 polymer ?
#
loop_
_entity_poly.entity_id
_entity_poly.type
_entity_poly.pdbx_seq_one_letter_code
_entity_poly.pdbx_strand_id
1 'polypeptide(L)'
;MRLDLNIDKLAGPGRPAKALSAEVVGALNAADIELLANAPKGVKAAPIKRLTDRHHALARLLASGMPENEAALTLNYTQSHVSILKQSPAFQELLALYRRDVDAEFVSMLENMAGLGRDALLELRDRLEEKPDRFTNKELLAILTDIADRVDVGESRDKLPQVIELVPKAVEDGDGES
;
A
#
# COMPACT_ATOMS: atom_id res chain seq x y z
N MET A 1 39.59 -27.03 -4.51
CA MET A 1 38.77 -27.79 -3.54
C MET A 1 37.40 -27.99 -4.18
N ARG A 2 37.13 -29.16 -4.79
CA ARG A 2 35.82 -29.47 -5.39
C ARG A 2 34.89 -29.89 -4.26
N LEU A 3 33.77 -29.19 -4.08
CA LEU A 3 32.70 -29.63 -3.17
C LEU A 3 31.91 -30.72 -3.90
N ASP A 4 32.20 -31.97 -3.57
CA ASP A 4 31.40 -33.13 -3.95
C ASP A 4 30.11 -33.15 -3.10
N LEU A 5 29.17 -32.26 -3.43
CA LEU A 5 27.82 -32.30 -2.89
C LEU A 5 27.10 -33.49 -3.54
N ASN A 6 26.96 -34.56 -2.76
CA ASN A 6 26.27 -35.79 -3.13
C ASN A 6 24.75 -35.56 -3.12
N ILE A 7 24.25 -34.85 -4.14
CA ILE A 7 22.84 -34.41 -4.26
C ILE A 7 21.88 -35.61 -4.35
N ASP A 8 22.36 -36.76 -4.84
CA ASP A 8 21.57 -37.98 -5.00
C ASP A 8 21.10 -38.61 -3.67
N LYS A 9 21.67 -38.21 -2.53
CA LYS A 9 21.33 -38.75 -1.20
C LYS A 9 20.38 -37.86 -0.39
N LEU A 10 19.85 -36.78 -0.96
CA LEU A 10 18.92 -35.87 -0.29
C LEU A 10 17.44 -36.30 -0.34
N ALA A 11 17.14 -37.50 -0.85
CA ALA A 11 15.81 -38.08 -0.78
C ALA A 11 15.49 -38.52 0.66
N GLY A 12 15.00 -37.59 1.48
CA GLY A 12 14.34 -37.94 2.75
C GLY A 12 13.16 -38.88 2.50
N PRO A 13 12.74 -39.69 3.50
CA PRO A 13 11.59 -40.56 3.34
C PRO A 13 10.36 -39.70 3.04
N GLY A 14 9.92 -39.73 1.78
CA GLY A 14 8.69 -39.07 1.37
C GLY A 14 7.54 -39.57 2.24
N ARG A 15 6.53 -38.73 2.43
CA ARG A 15 5.30 -39.12 3.14
C ARG A 15 4.76 -40.40 2.49
N PRO A 16 4.54 -41.49 3.25
CA PRO A 16 4.03 -42.73 2.66
C PRO A 16 2.72 -42.45 1.95
N ALA A 17 2.63 -42.86 0.69
CA ALA A 17 1.43 -42.66 -0.11
C ALA A 17 0.25 -43.36 0.60
N LYS A 18 -0.73 -42.56 1.02
CA LYS A 18 -1.97 -43.11 1.59
C LYS A 18 -2.72 -43.82 0.46
N ALA A 19 -3.11 -45.08 0.67
CA ALA A 19 -3.92 -45.81 -0.30
C ALA A 19 -5.22 -45.04 -0.56
N LEU A 20 -5.42 -44.62 -1.81
CA LEU A 20 -6.63 -43.97 -2.28
C LEU A 20 -7.54 -45.05 -2.86
N SER A 21 -8.77 -45.15 -2.38
CA SER A 21 -9.81 -45.96 -2.99
C SER A 21 -10.73 -45.07 -3.82
N ALA A 22 -10.99 -45.46 -5.06
CA ALA A 22 -12.01 -44.85 -5.89
C ALA A 22 -13.20 -45.81 -5.98
N GLU A 23 -14.39 -45.31 -5.67
CA GLU A 23 -15.64 -46.04 -5.82
C GLU A 23 -16.54 -45.28 -6.80
N VAL A 24 -17.18 -46.01 -7.71
CA VAL A 24 -18.11 -45.42 -8.68
C VAL A 24 -19.45 -45.26 -8.00
N VAL A 25 -19.75 -44.04 -7.57
CA VAL A 25 -20.99 -43.69 -6.83
C VAL A 25 -22.22 -43.64 -7.77
N GLY A 26 -22.02 -43.38 -9.07
CA GLY A 26 -23.10 -43.33 -10.06
C GLY A 26 -22.73 -42.56 -11.34
N ALA A 27 -23.67 -42.49 -12.29
CA ALA A 27 -23.55 -41.68 -13.49
C ALA A 27 -23.89 -40.20 -13.21
N LEU A 28 -23.12 -39.28 -13.80
CA LEU A 28 -23.34 -37.83 -13.68
C LEU A 28 -24.70 -37.44 -14.28
N ASN A 29 -25.50 -36.69 -13.53
CA ASN A 29 -26.80 -36.18 -13.95
C ASN A 29 -26.80 -34.63 -14.05
N ALA A 30 -27.90 -34.07 -14.55
CA ALA A 30 -28.05 -32.62 -14.70
C ALA A 30 -28.02 -31.86 -13.35
N ALA A 31 -28.50 -32.47 -12.27
CA ALA A 31 -28.46 -31.87 -10.94
C ALA A 31 -27.02 -31.77 -10.38
N ASP A 32 -26.13 -32.69 -10.75
CA ASP A 32 -24.70 -32.62 -10.38
C ASP A 32 -23.99 -31.44 -11.05
N ILE A 33 -24.42 -31.07 -12.27
CA ILE A 33 -23.90 -29.90 -13.00
C ILE A 33 -24.34 -28.61 -12.32
N GLU A 34 -25.61 -28.52 -11.91
CA GLU A 34 -26.14 -27.39 -11.14
C GLU A 34 -25.47 -27.27 -9.77
N LEU A 35 -25.20 -28.41 -9.12
CA LEU A 35 -24.46 -28.44 -7.86
C LEU A 35 -23.02 -27.93 -8.05
N LEU A 36 -22.32 -28.30 -9.13
CA LEU A 36 -20.98 -27.79 -9.44
C LEU A 36 -20.97 -26.28 -9.77
N ALA A 37 -22.05 -25.75 -10.33
CA ALA A 37 -22.19 -24.33 -10.62
C ALA A 37 -22.41 -23.51 -9.34
N ASN A 38 -23.18 -24.04 -8.39
CA ASN A 38 -23.58 -23.34 -7.17
C ASN A 38 -22.75 -23.70 -5.92
N ALA A 39 -21.98 -24.79 -5.96
CA ALA A 39 -21.15 -25.19 -4.83
C ALA A 39 -20.00 -24.19 -4.63
N PRO A 40 -19.71 -23.81 -3.37
CA PRO A 40 -18.59 -22.93 -3.07
C PRO A 40 -17.27 -23.60 -3.47
N LYS A 41 -16.70 -23.16 -4.59
CA LYS A 41 -15.35 -23.55 -5.03
C LYS A 41 -14.35 -22.86 -4.13
N GLY A 42 -13.81 -23.59 -3.16
CA GLY A 42 -12.77 -23.04 -2.30
C GLY A 42 -12.27 -24.04 -1.27
N VAL A 43 -11.02 -24.44 -1.41
CA VAL A 43 -10.27 -25.00 -0.27
C VAL A 43 -10.02 -23.83 0.66
N LYS A 44 -10.68 -23.79 1.83
CA LYS A 44 -10.37 -22.81 2.86
C LYS A 44 -8.92 -23.05 3.29
N ALA A 45 -8.09 -22.02 3.14
CA ALA A 45 -6.72 -22.08 3.63
C ALA A 45 -6.74 -22.46 5.12
N ALA A 46 -5.86 -23.38 5.51
CA ALA A 46 -5.76 -23.81 6.89
C ALA A 46 -5.44 -22.59 7.77
N PRO A 47 -6.13 -22.42 8.92
CA PRO A 47 -5.86 -21.31 9.82
C PRO A 47 -4.41 -21.37 10.29
N ILE A 48 -3.74 -20.21 10.34
CA ILE A 48 -2.37 -20.11 10.81
C ILE A 48 -2.35 -20.53 12.29
N LYS A 49 -1.64 -21.63 12.58
CA LYS A 49 -1.53 -22.14 13.95
C LYS A 49 -0.59 -21.30 14.82
N ARG A 50 0.42 -20.66 14.21
CA ARG A 50 1.45 -19.89 14.90
C ARG A 50 2.08 -18.86 13.97
N LEU A 51 2.17 -17.61 14.44
CA LEU A 51 2.96 -16.57 13.80
C LEU A 51 4.45 -16.79 14.12
N THR A 52 5.31 -16.67 13.12
CA THR A 52 6.76 -16.94 13.21
C THR A 52 7.52 -15.68 12.82
N ASP A 53 8.80 -15.60 13.12
CA ASP A 53 9.62 -14.42 12.84
C ASP A 53 9.58 -14.01 11.36
N ARG A 54 9.48 -14.98 10.44
CA ARG A 54 9.31 -14.72 9.00
C ARG A 54 7.97 -14.06 8.67
N HIS A 55 6.91 -14.38 9.41
CA HIS A 55 5.61 -13.68 9.28
C HIS A 55 5.72 -12.24 9.81
N HIS A 56 6.42 -12.02 10.93
CA HIS A 56 6.69 -10.67 11.43
C HIS A 56 7.52 -9.84 10.45
N ALA A 57 8.56 -10.44 9.85
CA ALA A 57 9.36 -9.79 8.81
C ALA A 57 8.50 -9.41 7.59
N LEU A 58 7.63 -10.32 7.13
CA LEU A 58 6.73 -10.06 6.00
C LEU A 58 5.75 -8.94 6.32
N ALA A 59 5.14 -8.97 7.50
CA ALA A 59 4.20 -7.94 7.93
C ALA A 59 4.86 -6.56 8.02
N ARG A 60 6.12 -6.46 8.50
CA ARG A 60 6.88 -5.21 8.51
C ARG A 60 7.14 -4.65 7.11
N LEU A 61 7.58 -5.48 6.17
CA LEU A 61 7.81 -5.06 4.78
C LEU A 61 6.51 -4.58 4.11
N LEU A 62 5.41 -5.29 4.33
CA LEU A 62 4.11 -4.90 3.79
C LEU A 62 3.53 -3.65 4.48
N ALA A 63 3.81 -3.45 5.77
CA ALA A 63 3.41 -2.26 6.52
C ALA A 63 4.17 -1.01 6.04
N SER A 64 5.45 -1.15 5.68
CA SER A 64 6.25 -0.06 5.11
C SER A 64 5.90 0.25 3.65
N GLY A 65 4.89 -0.40 3.07
CA GLY A 65 4.41 -0.14 1.71
C GLY A 65 5.13 -0.90 0.59
N MET A 66 5.99 -1.88 0.92
CA MET A 66 6.63 -2.72 -0.10
C MET A 66 5.55 -3.54 -0.86
N PRO A 67 5.62 -3.63 -2.20
CA PRO A 67 4.66 -4.41 -2.96
C PRO A 67 4.81 -5.90 -2.66
N GLU A 68 3.69 -6.63 -2.71
CA GLU A 68 3.61 -8.04 -2.30
C GLU A 68 4.60 -8.95 -3.03
N ASN A 69 4.82 -8.69 -4.32
CA ASN A 69 5.74 -9.47 -5.14
C ASN A 69 7.18 -9.31 -4.66
N GLU A 70 7.59 -8.09 -4.33
CA GLU A 70 8.94 -7.83 -3.83
C GLU A 70 9.11 -8.39 -2.43
N ALA A 71 8.14 -8.17 -1.53
CA ALA A 71 8.17 -8.72 -0.18
C ALA A 71 8.21 -10.26 -0.17
N ALA A 72 7.49 -10.90 -1.11
CA ALA A 72 7.54 -12.34 -1.31
C ALA A 72 8.93 -12.80 -1.75
N LEU A 73 9.54 -12.12 -2.73
CA LEU A 73 10.88 -12.44 -3.22
C LEU A 73 11.93 -12.24 -2.13
N THR A 74 11.88 -11.14 -1.38
CA THR A 74 12.83 -10.83 -0.30
C THR A 74 12.85 -11.92 0.77
N LEU A 75 11.69 -12.50 1.09
CA LEU A 75 11.54 -13.51 2.13
C LEU A 75 11.47 -14.94 1.59
N ASN A 76 11.74 -15.13 0.29
CA ASN A 76 11.68 -16.40 -0.41
C ASN A 76 10.34 -17.14 -0.18
N TYR A 77 9.24 -16.40 -0.31
CA TYR A 77 7.88 -16.90 -0.35
C TYR A 77 7.35 -16.90 -1.79
N THR A 78 6.37 -17.76 -2.04
CA THR A 78 5.55 -17.63 -3.26
C THR A 78 4.47 -16.58 -3.05
N GLN A 79 4.07 -15.91 -4.13
CA GLN A 79 3.01 -14.90 -4.09
C GLN A 79 1.68 -15.48 -3.55
N SER A 80 1.35 -16.72 -3.94
CA SER A 80 0.17 -17.43 -3.44
C SER A 80 0.21 -17.61 -1.91
N HIS A 81 1.39 -17.90 -1.33
CA HIS A 81 1.54 -18.04 0.10
C HIS A 81 1.33 -16.71 0.84
N VAL A 82 1.86 -15.61 0.30
CA VAL A 82 1.62 -14.26 0.85
C VAL A 82 0.12 -13.91 0.80
N SER A 83 -0.55 -14.22 -0.30
CA SER A 83 -1.99 -13.99 -0.45
C SER A 83 -2.81 -14.78 0.58
N ILE A 84 -2.47 -16.06 0.80
CA ILE A 84 -3.09 -16.89 1.84
C ILE A 84 -2.86 -16.32 3.24
N LEU A 85 -1.64 -15.88 3.55
CA LEU A 85 -1.32 -15.27 4.84
C LEU A 85 -2.15 -13.99 5.08
N LYS A 86 -2.26 -13.13 4.07
CA LYS A 86 -3.07 -11.89 4.15
C LYS A 86 -4.57 -12.12 4.37
N GLN A 87 -5.08 -13.29 3.99
CA GLN A 87 -6.48 -13.67 4.25
C GLN A 87 -6.69 -14.14 5.70
N SER A 88 -5.63 -14.39 6.46
CA SER A 88 -5.74 -14.82 7.86
C SER A 88 -6.00 -13.62 8.79
N PRO A 89 -7.02 -13.70 9.68
CA PRO A 89 -7.31 -12.64 10.65
C PRO A 89 -6.10 -12.30 11.54
N ALA A 90 -5.39 -13.31 12.03
CA ALA A 90 -4.22 -13.12 12.90
C ALA A 90 -3.08 -12.34 12.19
N PHE A 91 -2.91 -12.57 10.89
CA PHE A 91 -1.90 -11.83 10.12
C PHE A 91 -2.35 -10.41 9.80
N GLN A 92 -3.66 -10.19 9.58
CA GLN A 92 -4.21 -8.85 9.39
C GLN A 92 -4.05 -7.98 10.65
N GLU A 93 -4.28 -8.54 11.82
CA GLU A 93 -4.01 -7.87 13.10
C GLU A 93 -2.52 -7.49 13.24
N LEU A 94 -1.62 -8.42 12.91
CA LEU A 94 -0.18 -8.18 12.94
C LEU A 94 0.23 -7.07 11.96
N LEU A 95 -0.35 -7.06 10.76
CA LEU A 95 -0.10 -6.03 9.77
C LEU A 95 -0.61 -4.66 10.23
N ALA A 96 -1.78 -4.61 10.86
CA ALA A 96 -2.34 -3.38 11.40
C ALA A 96 -1.50 -2.81 12.54
N LEU A 97 -0.92 -3.67 13.39
CA LEU A 97 0.02 -3.26 14.43
C LEU A 97 1.22 -2.52 13.83
N TYR A 98 1.92 -3.14 12.87
CA TYR A 98 3.10 -2.51 12.28
C TYR A 98 2.80 -1.27 11.46
N ARG A 99 1.62 -1.16 10.84
CA ARG A 99 1.21 0.07 10.17
C ARG A 99 1.10 1.23 11.15
N ARG A 100 0.50 1.00 12.33
CA ARG A 100 0.42 2.01 13.39
C ARG A 100 1.80 2.46 13.86
N ASP A 101 2.75 1.53 13.98
CA ASP A 101 4.11 1.85 14.38
C ASP A 101 4.81 2.73 13.33
N VAL A 102 4.69 2.38 12.04
CA VAL A 102 5.24 3.19 10.93
C VAL A 102 4.61 4.57 10.88
N ASP A 103 3.29 4.66 11.03
CA ASP A 103 2.57 5.94 11.05
C ASP A 103 3.03 6.80 12.23
N ALA A 104 3.22 6.21 13.42
CA ALA A 104 3.71 6.92 14.59
C ALA A 104 5.15 7.44 14.41
N GLU A 105 6.05 6.64 13.82
CA GLU A 105 7.40 7.10 13.48
C GLU A 105 7.38 8.27 12.48
N PHE A 106 6.53 8.19 11.46
CA PHE A 106 6.38 9.27 10.49
C PHE A 106 5.85 10.56 11.12
N VAL A 107 4.83 10.46 11.98
CA VAL A 107 4.30 11.60 12.75
C VAL A 107 5.40 12.22 13.63
N SER A 108 6.16 11.40 14.35
CA SER A 108 7.27 11.88 15.19
C SER A 108 8.35 12.60 14.35
N MET A 109 8.69 12.07 13.18
CA MET A 109 9.63 12.73 12.27
C MET A 109 9.12 14.10 11.81
N LEU A 110 7.83 14.20 11.43
CA LEU A 110 7.22 15.47 11.05
C LEU A 110 7.21 16.48 12.20
N GLU A 111 6.89 16.05 13.42
CA GLU A 111 6.95 16.90 14.61
C GLU A 111 8.35 17.43 14.86
N ASN A 112 9.38 16.57 14.74
CA ASN A 112 10.78 16.97 14.87
C ASN A 112 11.19 17.97 13.79
N MET A 113 10.80 17.75 12.53
CA MET A 113 11.07 18.68 11.44
C MET A 113 10.37 20.03 11.65
N ALA A 114 9.14 20.02 12.13
CA ALA A 114 8.40 21.25 12.46
C ALA A 114 9.07 22.00 13.63
N GLY A 115 9.57 21.29 14.64
CA GLY A 115 10.38 21.85 15.72
C GLY A 115 11.64 22.52 15.20
N LEU A 116 12.45 21.78 14.43
CA LEU A 116 13.68 22.29 13.83
C LEU A 116 13.44 23.51 12.93
N GLY A 117 12.36 23.51 12.15
CA GLY A 117 11.97 24.65 11.31
C GLY A 117 11.65 25.90 12.14
N ARG A 118 10.95 25.74 13.27
CA ARG A 118 10.69 26.85 14.21
C ARG A 118 11.98 27.38 14.81
N ASP A 119 12.88 26.50 15.25
CA ASP A 119 14.16 26.91 15.85
C ASP A 119 15.03 27.64 14.83
N ALA A 120 15.08 27.17 13.58
CA ALA A 120 15.78 27.84 12.50
C ALA A 120 15.22 29.23 12.19
N LEU A 121 13.89 29.40 12.23
CA LEU A 121 13.25 30.71 12.05
C LEU A 121 13.54 31.68 13.20
N LEU A 122 13.57 31.19 14.44
CA LEU A 122 13.95 32.00 15.61
C LEU A 122 15.40 32.46 15.51
N GLU A 123 16.33 31.55 15.23
CA GLU A 123 17.74 31.89 15.01
C GLU A 123 17.91 32.89 13.86
N LEU A 124 17.17 32.73 12.76
CA LEU A 124 17.22 33.67 11.63
C LEU A 124 16.73 35.07 12.03
N ARG A 125 15.64 35.16 12.81
CA ARG A 125 15.13 36.42 13.35
C ARG A 125 16.16 37.09 14.26
N ASP A 126 16.73 36.34 15.19
CA ASP A 126 17.70 36.86 16.15
C ASP A 126 18.96 37.40 15.42
N ARG A 127 19.42 36.71 14.36
CA ARG A 127 20.50 37.22 13.49
C ARG A 127 20.12 38.50 12.75
N LEU A 128 18.87 38.60 12.31
CA LEU A 128 18.37 39.79 11.60
C LEU A 128 18.29 41.00 12.53
N GLU A 129 17.91 40.80 13.80
CA GLU A 129 17.88 41.84 14.84
C GLU A 129 19.29 42.30 15.22
N GLU A 130 20.24 41.38 15.40
CA GLU A 130 21.61 41.74 15.81
C GLU A 130 22.44 42.38 14.69
N LYS A 131 22.30 41.89 13.45
CA LYS A 131 23.17 42.27 12.31
C LYS A 131 22.37 42.41 11.02
N PRO A 132 21.47 43.41 10.93
CA PRO A 132 20.60 43.58 9.76
C PRO A 132 21.38 43.78 8.46
N ASP A 133 22.52 44.47 8.51
CA ASP A 133 23.34 44.78 7.32
C ASP A 133 24.01 43.55 6.68
N ARG A 134 23.98 42.39 7.35
CA ARG A 134 24.52 41.14 6.79
C ARG A 134 23.56 40.46 5.82
N PHE A 135 22.30 40.86 5.80
CA PHE A 135 21.30 40.36 4.88
C PHE A 135 21.11 41.36 3.74
N THR A 136 21.12 40.86 2.51
CA THR A 136 20.75 41.68 1.36
C THR A 136 19.23 41.78 1.26
N ASN A 137 18.72 42.89 0.72
CA ASN A 137 17.28 43.04 0.46
C ASN A 137 16.70 41.91 -0.41
N LYS A 138 17.52 41.31 -1.30
CA LYS A 138 17.12 40.17 -2.13
C LYS A 138 16.89 38.91 -1.29
N GLU A 139 17.77 38.63 -0.33
CA GLU A 139 17.63 37.48 0.58
C GLU A 139 16.41 37.63 1.48
N LEU A 140 16.14 38.83 2.00
CA LEU A 140 14.96 39.10 2.82
C LEU A 140 13.66 38.92 2.04
N LEU A 141 13.60 39.42 0.80
CA LEU A 141 12.45 39.23 -0.09
C LEU A 141 12.27 37.76 -0.48
N ALA A 142 13.35 37.01 -0.69
CA ALA A 142 13.28 35.58 -0.98
C ALA A 142 12.68 34.80 0.20
N ILE A 143 13.15 35.06 1.43
CA ILE A 143 12.64 34.43 2.64
C ILE A 143 11.14 34.75 2.83
N LEU A 144 10.74 36.00 2.61
CA LEU A 144 9.34 36.41 2.70
C LEU A 144 8.47 35.68 1.66
N THR A 145 8.96 35.54 0.42
CA THR A 145 8.26 34.85 -0.67
C THR A 145 8.11 33.36 -0.38
N ASP A 146 9.18 32.69 0.07
CA ASP A 146 9.15 31.26 0.40
C ASP A 146 8.18 30.95 1.57
N ILE A 147 8.06 31.87 2.53
CA ILE A 147 7.09 31.76 3.62
C ILE A 147 5.67 32.03 3.10
N ALA A 148 5.47 33.07 2.29
CA ALA A 148 4.16 33.41 1.73
C ALA A 148 3.59 32.28 0.86
N ASP A 149 4.41 31.67 -0.01
CA ASP A 149 3.99 30.55 -0.88
C ASP A 149 3.59 29.31 -0.08
N ARG A 150 4.16 29.12 1.12
CA ARG A 150 3.81 28.00 2.02
C ARG A 150 2.61 28.32 2.92
N VAL A 151 2.32 29.60 3.11
CA VAL A 151 1.22 30.07 3.94
C VAL A 151 -0.07 30.17 3.14
N ASP A 152 -0.05 30.10 1.80
CA ASP A 152 -1.20 30.28 0.88
C ASP A 152 -2.54 29.86 1.52
N VAL A 153 -3.16 30.87 2.14
CA VAL A 153 -4.40 30.78 2.87
C VAL A 153 -5.50 30.87 1.83
N GLY A 154 -5.95 29.72 1.33
CA GLY A 154 -7.37 29.50 1.07
C GLY A 154 -8.03 30.26 -0.08
N GLU A 155 -7.37 30.49 -1.21
CA GLU A 155 -8.10 30.54 -2.48
C GLU A 155 -7.64 29.39 -3.37
N SER A 156 -8.41 28.30 -3.31
CA SER A 156 -8.50 27.34 -4.38
C SER A 156 -8.61 28.12 -5.69
N ARG A 157 -7.50 28.16 -6.45
CA ARG A 157 -7.56 28.37 -7.91
C ARG A 157 -8.20 27.11 -8.47
N ASP A 158 -9.49 26.96 -8.18
CA ASP A 158 -10.36 26.05 -8.88
C ASP A 158 -10.26 26.48 -10.33
N LYS A 159 -9.65 25.61 -11.12
CA LYS A 159 -9.28 25.91 -12.49
C LYS A 159 -10.56 26.28 -13.23
N LEU A 160 -10.76 27.56 -13.52
CA LEU A 160 -11.79 27.98 -14.46
C LEU A 160 -11.60 27.15 -15.73
N PRO A 161 -12.63 26.41 -16.18
CA PRO A 161 -12.50 25.60 -17.39
C PRO A 161 -12.13 26.52 -18.55
N GLN A 162 -10.97 26.27 -19.17
CA GLN A 162 -10.44 27.07 -20.27
C GLN A 162 -11.20 26.85 -21.60
N VAL A 163 -12.20 25.98 -21.61
CA VAL A 163 -13.04 25.73 -22.79
C VAL A 163 -14.49 25.58 -22.33
N ILE A 164 -15.30 26.61 -22.60
CA ILE A 164 -16.74 26.47 -22.64
C ILE A 164 -17.05 26.07 -24.08
N GLU A 165 -17.23 24.78 -24.34
CA GLU A 165 -17.84 24.35 -25.60
C GLU A 165 -19.31 24.79 -25.56
N LEU A 166 -19.61 25.86 -26.28
CA LEU A 166 -20.98 26.24 -26.60
C LEU A 166 -21.53 25.15 -27.53
N VAL A 167 -22.17 24.14 -26.97
CA VAL A 167 -23.06 23.27 -27.73
C VAL A 167 -24.19 24.14 -28.25
N PRO A 168 -24.35 24.36 -29.57
CA PRO A 168 -25.54 25.03 -30.07
C PRO A 168 -26.72 24.13 -29.76
N LYS A 169 -27.55 24.55 -28.79
CA LYS A 169 -28.85 23.94 -28.57
C LYS A 169 -29.66 24.19 -29.83
N ALA A 170 -29.91 23.12 -30.60
CA ALA A 170 -30.84 23.15 -31.71
C ALA A 170 -32.16 23.73 -31.18
N VAL A 171 -32.60 24.83 -31.78
CA VAL A 171 -33.94 25.37 -31.59
C VAL A 171 -34.87 24.32 -32.17
N GLU A 172 -35.58 23.60 -31.30
CA GLU A 172 -36.73 22.82 -31.73
C GLU A 172 -37.79 23.84 -32.16
N ASP A 173 -37.95 23.99 -33.48
CA ASP A 173 -39.11 24.62 -34.09
C ASP A 173 -40.34 23.76 -33.72
N GLY A 174 -40.99 24.16 -32.62
CA GLY A 174 -42.26 23.62 -32.18
C GLY A 174 -43.40 24.46 -32.73
N ASP A 175 -44.10 23.86 -33.69
CA ASP A 175 -45.32 24.31 -34.36
C ASP A 175 -46.29 25.11 -33.47
N GLY A 176 -46.73 26.24 -33.99
CA GLY A 176 -47.74 27.10 -33.39
C GLY A 176 -48.38 28.03 -34.42
N GLU A 177 -48.90 27.49 -35.51
CA GLU A 177 -49.88 28.18 -36.35
C GLU A 177 -51.30 27.72 -36.01
N SER A 178 -52.17 28.72 -35.89
CA SER A 178 -53.58 28.67 -35.50
C SER A 178 -54.50 28.09 -36.57
#